data_AF-A0A5N1GM45-F1
#
_entry.id   AF-A0A5N1GM45-F1
#
_cell.length_a   1.000
_cell.length_b   1.000
_cell.length_c   1.000
_cell.angle_alpha   90.00
_cell.angle_beta   90.00
_cell.angle_gamma   90.00
#
_symmetry.space_group_name_H-M   'P 1'
#
loop_
_entity.id
_entity.type
_entity.pdbx_description
1 polymer ?
#
loop_
_entity_poly.entity_id
_entity_poly.type
_entity_poly.pdbx_seq_one_letter_code
_entity_poly.pdbx_strand_id
1 'polypeptide(L)'
;MKRTVNKRASIFLTSLTCFFSILLLYHINLQLYQAKLENLVTMEEGLKAESLALLAISFQEAQTDKWREEKENTQELLEEESKRIDKLKENIRDLEKEKNNKEDQFEEAQLEKENKIEALNEELQELEMEFAYFSAIAYDRDIVDEEDNSSPIDTEEESDWLASHDDLVQSIEHERKEVQALEEQWKQEKLASEKDINQVKKDLKEARAKKAELKKMLSQLDKLDKEAVMYRFNLGEVELRQEEKAKHCRVILYKNDETYQFSY
;
A
#
# COMPACT_ATOMS: atom_id res chain seq x y z
N MET A 1 66.59 97.70 -0.81
CA MET A 1 67.39 96.45 -0.69
C MET A 1 66.47 95.24 -0.70
N LYS A 2 66.47 94.41 -1.74
CA LYS A 2 66.04 93.00 -1.67
C LYS A 2 67.07 92.18 -2.42
N ARG A 3 67.85 91.39 -1.67
CA ARG A 3 68.94 90.56 -2.18
C ARG A 3 68.40 89.53 -3.16
N THR A 4 69.17 89.36 -4.24
CA THR A 4 69.10 88.27 -5.21
C THR A 4 69.00 86.92 -4.51
N VAL A 5 67.80 86.33 -4.53
CA VAL A 5 67.60 84.94 -4.08
C VAL A 5 68.22 84.02 -5.14
N ASN A 6 69.11 83.15 -4.68
CA ASN A 6 69.94 82.23 -5.45
C ASN A 6 69.16 81.45 -6.52
N LYS A 7 69.29 81.84 -7.80
CA LYS A 7 68.73 81.12 -8.95
C LYS A 7 69.10 79.62 -8.96
N ARG A 8 70.29 79.27 -8.45
CA ARG A 8 70.76 77.87 -8.37
C ARG A 8 69.99 77.02 -7.35
N ALA A 9 69.60 77.58 -6.21
CA ALA A 9 68.81 76.87 -5.21
C ALA A 9 67.36 76.65 -5.65
N SER A 10 66.80 77.60 -6.41
CA SER A 10 65.48 77.49 -7.03
C SER A 10 65.41 76.36 -8.09
N ILE A 11 66.45 76.24 -8.94
CA ILE A 11 66.55 75.16 -9.94
C ILE A 11 66.71 73.79 -9.25
N PHE A 12 67.51 73.71 -8.18
CA PHE A 12 67.66 72.47 -7.41
C PHE A 12 66.35 72.05 -6.75
N LEU A 13 65.65 72.96 -6.08
CA LEU A 13 64.36 72.68 -5.45
C LEU A 13 63.32 72.25 -6.50
N THR A 14 63.24 72.93 -7.64
CA THR A 14 62.32 72.54 -8.72
C THR A 14 62.66 71.18 -9.32
N SER A 15 63.94 70.86 -9.52
CA SER A 15 64.37 69.53 -9.97
C SER A 15 64.05 68.42 -8.96
N LEU A 16 64.22 68.71 -7.66
CA LEU A 16 63.92 67.78 -6.57
C LEU A 16 62.41 67.55 -6.46
N THR A 17 61.60 68.61 -6.52
CA THR A 17 60.13 68.46 -6.57
C THR A 17 59.68 67.71 -7.80
N CYS A 18 60.33 67.91 -8.95
CA CYS A 18 60.02 67.17 -10.18
C CYS A 18 60.34 65.68 -10.01
N PHE A 19 61.49 65.36 -9.41
CA PHE A 19 61.88 63.98 -9.09
C PHE A 19 60.90 63.30 -8.13
N PHE A 20 60.48 63.98 -7.06
CA PHE A 20 59.46 63.46 -6.15
C PHE A 20 58.10 63.28 -6.83
N SER A 21 57.68 64.21 -7.70
CA SER A 21 56.45 64.07 -8.48
C SER A 21 56.51 62.85 -9.42
N ILE A 22 57.65 62.58 -10.06
CA ILE A 22 57.84 61.41 -10.91
C ILE A 22 57.77 60.12 -10.08
N LEU A 23 58.41 60.08 -8.90
CA LEU A 23 58.32 58.94 -7.98
C LEU A 23 56.87 58.69 -7.52
N LEU A 24 56.12 59.76 -7.22
CA LEU A 24 54.72 59.68 -6.80
C LEU A 24 53.84 59.14 -7.95
N LEU A 25 54.03 59.65 -9.17
CA LEU A 25 53.34 59.15 -10.37
C LEU A 25 53.68 57.69 -10.66
N TYR A 26 54.94 57.28 -10.46
CA TYR A 26 55.37 55.90 -10.60
C TYR A 26 54.67 55.00 -9.57
N HIS A 27 54.60 55.44 -8.31
CA HIS A 27 53.93 54.69 -7.24
C HIS A 27 52.42 54.54 -7.49
N ILE A 28 51.76 55.61 -7.94
CA ILE A 28 50.33 55.58 -8.33
C ILE A 28 50.12 54.61 -9.50
N ASN A 29 50.97 54.63 -10.52
CA ASN A 29 50.89 53.67 -11.63
C ASN A 29 51.09 52.22 -11.18
N LEU A 30 52.00 51.97 -10.23
CA LEU A 30 52.22 50.64 -9.68
C LEU A 30 50.98 50.14 -8.92
N GLN A 31 50.37 50.99 -8.09
CA GLN A 31 49.12 50.66 -7.38
C GLN A 31 47.96 50.41 -8.35
N LEU A 32 47.81 51.23 -9.39
CA LEU A 32 46.80 51.02 -10.43
C LEU A 32 47.02 49.72 -11.20
N TYR A 33 48.28 49.35 -11.45
CA TYR A 33 48.61 48.09 -12.12
C TYR A 33 48.32 46.87 -11.22
N GLN A 34 48.64 46.96 -9.93
CA GLN A 34 48.29 45.93 -8.94
C GLN A 34 46.77 45.75 -8.83
N ALA A 35 46.01 46.85 -8.67
CA ALA A 35 44.55 46.81 -8.64
C ALA A 35 43.96 46.22 -9.93
N LYS A 36 44.56 46.51 -11.09
CA LYS A 36 44.14 45.93 -12.37
C LYS A 36 44.39 44.42 -12.44
N LEU A 37 45.54 43.96 -11.95
CA LEU A 37 45.87 42.53 -11.88
C LEU A 37 44.94 41.79 -10.91
N GLU A 38 44.70 42.35 -9.73
CA GLU A 38 43.76 41.80 -8.74
C GLU A 38 42.34 41.71 -9.30
N ASN A 39 41.86 42.76 -9.99
CA ASN A 39 40.56 42.74 -10.67
C ASN A 39 40.47 41.68 -11.79
N LEU A 40 41.57 41.46 -12.53
CA LEU A 40 41.62 40.42 -13.56
C LEU A 40 41.57 39.01 -12.96
N VAL A 41 42.32 38.78 -11.87
CA VAL A 41 42.35 37.49 -11.17
C VAL A 41 41.00 37.17 -10.54
N THR A 42 40.39 38.15 -9.85
CA THR A 42 39.05 38.00 -9.25
C THR A 42 37.95 37.82 -10.31
N MET A 43 38.08 38.46 -11.47
CA MET A 43 37.17 38.25 -12.61
C MET A 43 37.31 36.83 -13.20
N GLU A 44 38.54 36.33 -13.36
CA GLU A 44 38.80 34.97 -13.84
C GLU A 44 38.23 33.91 -12.85
N GLU A 45 38.40 34.13 -11.55
CA GLU A 45 37.85 33.28 -10.50
C GLU A 45 36.31 33.37 -10.46
N GLY A 46 35.73 34.55 -10.62
CA GLY A 46 34.29 34.73 -10.75
C GLY A 46 33.70 33.94 -11.92
N LEU A 47 34.36 33.96 -13.09
CA LEU A 47 33.94 33.18 -14.27
C LEU A 47 34.05 31.67 -14.05
N LYS A 48 35.10 31.21 -13.36
CA LYS A 48 35.24 29.79 -12.98
C LYS A 48 34.16 29.37 -11.99
N ALA A 49 33.84 30.23 -11.01
CA ALA A 49 32.79 29.97 -10.04
C ALA A 49 31.42 29.89 -10.72
N GLU A 50 31.11 30.82 -11.62
CA GLU A 50 29.87 30.83 -12.40
C GLU A 50 29.75 29.58 -13.30
N SER A 51 30.85 29.16 -13.93
CA SER A 51 30.88 27.94 -14.74
C SER A 51 30.60 26.68 -13.91
N LEU A 52 31.18 26.58 -12.70
CA LEU A 52 30.91 25.47 -11.78
C LEU A 52 29.48 25.51 -11.24
N ALA A 53 28.96 26.69 -10.94
CA ALA A 53 27.56 26.88 -10.52
C ALA A 53 26.61 26.37 -11.60
N LEU A 54 26.77 26.81 -12.86
CA LEU A 54 25.94 26.38 -13.98
C LEU A 54 26.02 24.87 -14.21
N LEU A 55 27.23 24.29 -14.11
CA LEU A 55 27.42 22.84 -14.24
C LEU A 55 26.67 22.07 -13.13
N ALA A 56 26.82 22.48 -11.88
CA ALA A 56 26.13 21.87 -10.74
C ALA A 56 24.60 21.99 -10.86
N ILE A 57 24.10 23.16 -11.27
CA ILE A 57 22.67 23.39 -11.52
C ILE A 57 22.17 22.45 -12.61
N SER A 58 22.89 22.30 -13.72
CA SER A 58 22.49 21.40 -14.81
C SER A 58 22.45 19.92 -14.38
N PHE A 59 23.39 19.49 -13.52
CA PHE A 59 23.39 18.14 -12.94
C PHE A 59 22.20 17.94 -12.01
N GLN A 60 21.93 18.91 -11.14
CA GLN A 60 20.80 18.86 -10.22
C GLN A 60 19.48 18.84 -11.00
N GLU A 61 19.33 19.64 -12.06
CA GLU A 61 18.12 19.66 -12.88
C GLU A 61 17.86 18.29 -13.53
N ALA A 62 18.86 17.70 -14.16
CA ALA A 62 18.75 16.36 -14.74
C ALA A 62 18.41 15.28 -13.69
N GLN A 63 18.88 15.44 -12.45
CA GLN A 63 18.56 14.54 -11.34
C GLN A 63 17.14 14.76 -10.82
N THR A 64 16.70 16.00 -10.68
CA THR A 64 15.33 16.34 -10.27
C THR A 64 14.29 15.91 -11.29
N ASP A 65 14.60 15.97 -12.58
CA ASP A 65 13.68 15.48 -13.63
C ASP A 65 13.48 13.97 -13.51
N LYS A 66 14.56 13.21 -13.26
CA LYS A 66 14.45 11.77 -12.98
C LYS A 66 13.63 11.47 -11.73
N TRP A 67 13.84 12.21 -10.64
CA TRP A 67 13.05 12.03 -9.42
C TRP A 67 11.58 12.40 -9.60
N ARG A 68 11.28 13.42 -10.43
CA ARG A 68 9.91 13.78 -10.76
C ARG A 68 9.21 12.67 -11.54
N GLU A 69 9.88 12.13 -12.56
CA GLU A 69 9.37 11.00 -13.34
C GLU A 69 9.16 9.77 -12.44
N GLU A 70 10.13 9.44 -11.57
CA GLU A 70 10.01 8.34 -10.61
C GLU A 70 8.86 8.56 -9.61
N LYS A 71 8.65 9.81 -9.18
CA LYS A 71 7.54 10.18 -8.31
C LYS A 71 6.19 10.05 -8.99
N GLU A 72 6.05 10.52 -10.22
CA GLU A 72 4.83 10.37 -11.04
C GLU A 72 4.51 8.89 -11.24
N ASN A 73 5.49 8.08 -11.66
CA ASN A 73 5.34 6.62 -11.81
C ASN A 73 4.93 5.94 -10.49
N THR A 74 5.57 6.29 -9.38
CA THR A 74 5.24 5.72 -8.06
C THR A 74 3.84 6.11 -7.61
N GLN A 75 3.39 7.33 -7.97
CA GLN A 75 2.06 7.82 -7.66
C GLN A 75 0.98 7.13 -8.49
N GLU A 76 1.22 6.88 -9.78
CA GLU A 76 0.34 6.07 -10.62
C GLU A 76 0.19 4.63 -10.07
N LEU A 77 1.31 3.98 -9.75
CA LEU A 77 1.31 2.65 -9.12
C LEU A 77 0.55 2.63 -7.79
N LEU A 78 0.63 3.71 -7.00
CA LEU A 78 -0.09 3.85 -5.74
C LEU A 78 -1.62 3.94 -5.98
N GLU A 79 -2.04 4.64 -7.03
CA GLU A 79 -3.44 4.72 -7.42
C GLU A 79 -3.98 3.38 -7.92
N GLU A 80 -3.21 2.67 -8.75
CA GLU A 80 -3.55 1.33 -9.24
C GLU A 80 -3.69 0.33 -8.09
N GLU A 81 -2.72 0.29 -7.17
CA GLU A 81 -2.79 -0.58 -5.99
C GLU A 81 -3.94 -0.17 -5.05
N SER A 82 -4.30 1.12 -4.99
CA SER A 82 -5.49 1.55 -4.25
C SER A 82 -6.78 1.02 -4.87
N LYS A 83 -6.93 1.10 -6.20
CA LYS A 83 -8.06 0.51 -6.94
C LYS A 83 -8.11 -1.00 -6.74
N ARG A 84 -6.96 -1.68 -6.77
CA ARG A 84 -6.85 -3.12 -6.53
C ARG A 84 -7.33 -3.49 -5.13
N ILE A 85 -6.93 -2.75 -4.10
CA ILE A 85 -7.39 -2.98 -2.72
C ILE A 85 -8.91 -2.85 -2.63
N ASP A 86 -9.51 -1.86 -3.28
CA ASP A 86 -10.96 -1.66 -3.22
C ASP A 86 -11.72 -2.79 -3.94
N LYS A 87 -11.22 -3.26 -5.09
CA LYS A 87 -11.73 -4.47 -5.76
C LYS A 87 -11.65 -5.72 -4.87
N LEU A 88 -10.52 -5.92 -4.17
CA LEU A 88 -10.36 -7.08 -3.27
C LEU A 88 -11.34 -7.01 -2.08
N LYS A 89 -11.64 -5.82 -1.54
CA LYS A 89 -12.66 -5.65 -0.49
C LYS A 89 -14.08 -5.92 -1.01
N GLU A 90 -14.35 -5.58 -2.25
CA GLU A 90 -15.63 -5.88 -2.91
C GLU A 90 -15.78 -7.39 -3.09
N ASN A 91 -14.78 -8.06 -3.68
CA ASN A 91 -14.75 -9.52 -3.80
C ASN A 91 -14.96 -10.25 -2.46
N ILE A 92 -14.32 -9.80 -1.37
CA ILE A 92 -14.54 -10.41 -0.05
C ILE A 92 -16.00 -10.26 0.39
N ARG A 93 -16.60 -9.08 0.18
CA ARG A 93 -18.00 -8.84 0.53
C ARG A 93 -18.96 -9.69 -0.30
N ASP A 94 -18.67 -9.85 -1.59
CA ASP A 94 -19.50 -10.66 -2.48
C ASP A 94 -19.39 -12.15 -2.14
N LEU A 95 -18.18 -12.65 -1.84
CA LEU A 95 -17.98 -14.02 -1.36
C LEU A 95 -18.63 -14.26 0.01
N GLU A 96 -18.56 -13.30 0.93
CA GLU A 96 -19.24 -13.39 2.23
C GLU A 96 -20.77 -13.41 2.07
N LYS A 97 -21.32 -12.61 1.14
CA LYS A 97 -22.75 -12.66 0.80
C LYS A 97 -23.14 -13.99 0.17
N GLU A 98 -22.35 -14.49 -0.78
CA GLU A 98 -22.62 -15.78 -1.44
C GLU A 98 -22.58 -16.92 -0.42
N LYS A 99 -21.61 -16.91 0.49
CA LYS A 99 -21.53 -17.87 1.60
C LYS A 99 -22.78 -17.81 2.47
N ASN A 100 -23.20 -16.62 2.89
CA ASN A 100 -24.38 -16.47 3.74
C ASN A 100 -25.66 -16.93 3.02
N ASN A 101 -25.84 -16.59 1.74
CA ASN A 101 -26.99 -17.05 0.96
C ASN A 101 -27.04 -18.59 0.86
N LYS A 102 -25.88 -19.25 0.73
CA LYS A 102 -25.81 -20.72 0.74
C LYS A 102 -26.08 -21.30 2.12
N GLU A 103 -25.65 -20.62 3.19
CA GLU A 103 -25.95 -21.01 4.58
C GLU A 103 -27.46 -20.94 4.83
N ASP A 104 -28.12 -19.85 4.40
CA ASP A 104 -29.58 -19.70 4.49
C ASP A 104 -30.32 -20.79 3.71
N GLN A 105 -29.89 -21.10 2.48
CA GLN A 105 -30.46 -22.18 1.66
C GLN A 105 -30.28 -23.56 2.29
N PHE A 106 -29.12 -23.80 2.91
CA PHE A 106 -28.85 -25.03 3.62
C PHE A 106 -29.73 -25.16 4.87
N GLU A 107 -29.86 -24.10 5.67
CA GLU A 107 -30.72 -24.09 6.86
C GLU A 107 -32.19 -24.30 6.49
N GLU A 108 -32.69 -23.68 5.41
CA GLU A 108 -34.05 -23.88 4.92
C GLU A 108 -34.30 -25.32 4.46
N ALA A 109 -33.38 -25.89 3.66
CA ALA A 109 -33.49 -27.27 3.18
C ALA A 109 -33.38 -28.30 4.32
N GLN A 110 -32.51 -28.05 5.31
CA GLN A 110 -32.39 -28.89 6.50
C GLN A 110 -33.69 -28.85 7.31
N LEU A 111 -34.24 -27.67 7.55
CA LEU A 111 -35.49 -27.50 8.30
C LEU A 111 -36.68 -28.19 7.60
N GLU A 112 -36.79 -28.08 6.27
CA GLU A 112 -37.84 -28.77 5.50
C GLU A 112 -37.76 -30.29 5.69
N LYS A 113 -36.55 -30.85 5.66
CA LYS A 113 -36.31 -32.28 5.84
C LYS A 113 -36.56 -32.74 7.28
N GLU A 114 -36.15 -31.95 8.27
CA GLU A 114 -36.43 -32.22 9.69
C GLU A 114 -37.93 -32.20 9.98
N ASN A 115 -38.67 -31.22 9.45
CA ASN A 115 -40.13 -31.16 9.57
C ASN A 115 -40.81 -32.38 8.92
N LYS A 116 -40.30 -32.83 7.76
CA LYS A 116 -40.82 -34.04 7.10
C LYS A 116 -40.56 -35.29 7.93
N ILE A 117 -39.38 -35.41 8.54
CA ILE A 117 -39.07 -36.50 9.47
C ILE A 117 -40.00 -36.47 10.68
N GLU A 118 -40.26 -35.29 11.25
CA GLU A 118 -41.18 -35.13 12.38
C GLU A 118 -42.60 -35.60 12.01
N ALA A 119 -43.14 -35.14 10.88
CA ALA A 119 -44.45 -35.57 10.39
C ALA A 119 -44.52 -37.09 10.16
N LEU A 120 -43.49 -37.71 9.56
CA LEU A 120 -43.44 -39.16 9.38
C LEU A 120 -43.36 -39.92 10.72
N ASN A 121 -42.69 -39.37 11.74
CA ASN A 121 -42.67 -39.99 13.07
C ASN A 121 -44.04 -39.89 13.75
N GLU A 122 -44.78 -38.78 13.56
CA GLU A 122 -46.16 -38.65 14.04
C GLU A 122 -47.07 -39.69 13.38
N GLU A 123 -47.00 -39.85 12.05
CA GLU A 123 -47.73 -40.89 11.31
C GLU A 123 -47.38 -42.30 11.79
N LEU A 124 -46.09 -42.58 12.02
CA LEU A 124 -45.65 -43.86 12.59
C LEU A 124 -46.24 -44.10 13.98
N GLN A 125 -46.26 -43.08 14.84
CA GLN A 125 -46.81 -43.17 16.18
C GLN A 125 -48.34 -43.38 16.17
N GLU A 126 -49.06 -42.74 15.25
CA GLU A 126 -50.50 -42.98 15.04
C GLU A 126 -50.74 -44.43 14.60
N LEU A 127 -49.96 -44.93 13.65
CA LEU A 127 -50.04 -46.30 13.14
C LEU A 127 -49.73 -47.33 14.24
N GLU A 128 -48.74 -47.08 15.10
CA GLU A 128 -48.43 -47.93 16.26
C GLU A 128 -49.58 -47.95 17.28
N MET A 129 -50.25 -46.81 17.50
CA MET A 129 -51.40 -46.70 18.40
C MET A 129 -52.62 -47.45 17.85
N GLU A 130 -52.89 -47.35 16.54
CA GLU A 130 -53.96 -48.09 15.87
C GLU A 130 -53.78 -49.60 16.00
N PHE A 131 -52.55 -50.11 15.84
CA PHE A 131 -52.24 -51.52 16.03
C PHE A 131 -52.32 -51.96 17.49
N ALA A 132 -51.89 -51.12 18.43
CA ALA A 132 -52.08 -51.40 19.86
C ALA A 132 -53.57 -51.54 20.22
N TYR A 133 -54.45 -50.75 19.60
CA TYR A 133 -55.89 -50.87 19.77
C TYR A 133 -56.46 -52.13 19.13
N PHE A 134 -56.06 -52.44 17.89
CA PHE A 134 -56.46 -53.66 17.18
C PHE A 134 -56.05 -54.93 17.93
N SER A 135 -54.79 -55.01 18.36
CA SER A 135 -54.26 -56.14 19.13
C SER A 135 -54.94 -56.31 20.48
N ALA A 136 -55.30 -55.22 21.17
CA ALA A 136 -56.08 -55.28 22.41
C ALA A 136 -57.50 -55.85 22.19
N ILE A 137 -58.17 -55.50 21.09
CA ILE A 137 -59.49 -56.03 20.73
C ILE A 137 -59.42 -57.53 20.38
N ALA A 138 -58.37 -57.93 19.64
CA ALA A 138 -58.14 -59.34 19.30
C ALA A 138 -57.91 -60.19 20.57
N TYR A 139 -57.10 -59.69 21.51
CA TYR A 139 -56.82 -60.36 22.78
C TYR A 139 -58.06 -60.48 23.68
N ASP A 140 -58.94 -59.46 23.71
CA ASP A 140 -60.21 -59.52 24.44
C ASP A 140 -61.21 -60.52 23.82
N ARG A 141 -61.17 -60.76 22.50
CA ARG A 141 -61.99 -61.80 21.84
C ARG A 141 -61.49 -63.22 22.13
N ASP A 142 -60.19 -63.43 22.10
CA ASP A 142 -59.58 -64.73 22.39
C ASP A 142 -59.79 -65.19 23.85
N ILE A 143 -60.06 -64.27 24.78
CA ILE A 143 -60.37 -64.57 26.19
C ILE A 143 -61.85 -64.90 26.42
N VAL A 144 -62.76 -64.47 25.54
CA VAL A 144 -64.21 -64.62 25.74
C VAL A 144 -64.79 -65.87 25.05
N ASP A 145 -64.15 -66.40 24.00
CA ASP A 145 -64.63 -67.55 23.23
C ASP A 145 -63.67 -68.76 23.27
N GLU A 146 -63.54 -69.44 24.42
CA GLU A 146 -62.87 -70.76 24.48
C GLU A 146 -63.70 -71.90 23.83
N GLU A 147 -64.92 -71.65 23.33
CA GLU A 147 -65.81 -72.71 22.81
C GLU A 147 -66.08 -72.69 21.29
N ASP A 148 -65.66 -71.67 20.51
CA ASP A 148 -65.90 -71.66 19.05
C ASP A 148 -64.64 -71.39 18.24
N ASN A 149 -63.92 -72.47 17.93
CA ASN A 149 -62.62 -72.48 17.27
C ASN A 149 -62.74 -72.31 15.74
N SER A 150 -63.49 -71.30 15.29
CA SER A 150 -63.60 -70.96 13.87
C SER A 150 -63.80 -69.46 13.64
N SER A 151 -62.75 -68.68 13.84
CA SER A 151 -62.48 -67.51 13.00
C SER A 151 -60.98 -67.28 12.99
N PRO A 152 -60.31 -67.34 11.82
CA PRO A 152 -58.96 -66.84 11.72
C PRO A 152 -59.03 -65.35 12.08
N ILE A 153 -58.20 -64.92 13.02
CA ILE A 153 -57.79 -63.52 13.09
C ILE A 153 -57.32 -63.18 11.66
N ASP A 154 -57.90 -62.14 11.06
CA ASP A 154 -57.62 -61.74 9.68
C ASP A 154 -56.12 -61.43 9.54
N THR A 155 -55.35 -62.44 9.10
CA THR A 155 -53.91 -62.36 8.81
C THR A 155 -53.58 -61.32 7.74
N GLU A 156 -54.60 -60.81 7.05
CA GLU A 156 -54.49 -59.79 6.01
C GLU A 156 -54.32 -58.39 6.64
N GLU A 157 -55.08 -58.02 7.68
CA GLU A 157 -54.98 -56.71 8.34
C GLU A 157 -53.66 -56.54 9.13
N GLU A 158 -53.15 -57.61 9.76
CA GLU A 158 -51.83 -57.60 10.42
C GLU A 158 -50.67 -57.52 9.39
N SER A 159 -50.83 -58.15 8.22
CA SER A 159 -49.86 -58.07 7.13
C SER A 159 -49.82 -56.68 6.48
N ASP A 160 -50.97 -56.04 6.30
CA ASP A 160 -51.09 -54.69 5.73
C ASP A 160 -50.52 -53.62 6.68
N TRP A 161 -50.68 -53.83 8.00
CA TRP A 161 -50.03 -52.98 9.01
C TRP A 161 -48.51 -53.10 8.98
N LEU A 162 -47.97 -54.33 8.98
CA LEU A 162 -46.52 -54.56 8.93
C LEU A 162 -45.88 -53.94 7.68
N ALA A 163 -46.55 -54.04 6.53
CA ALA A 163 -46.10 -53.42 5.29
C ALA A 163 -46.06 -51.89 5.40
N SER A 164 -47.13 -51.28 5.96
CA SER A 164 -47.24 -49.83 6.11
C SER A 164 -46.26 -49.28 7.15
N HIS A 165 -46.00 -50.03 8.23
CA HIS A 165 -44.99 -49.71 9.24
C HIS A 165 -43.57 -49.76 8.65
N ASP A 166 -43.22 -50.84 7.93
CA ASP A 166 -41.91 -50.96 7.30
C ASP A 166 -41.66 -49.88 6.23
N ASP A 167 -42.69 -49.49 5.48
CA ASP A 167 -42.60 -48.41 4.49
C ASP A 167 -42.37 -47.03 5.15
N LEU A 168 -43.03 -46.73 6.28
CA LEU A 168 -42.81 -45.50 7.05
C LEU A 168 -41.42 -45.47 7.68
N VAL A 169 -40.97 -46.58 8.29
CA VAL A 169 -39.63 -46.69 8.88
C VAL A 169 -38.54 -46.49 7.82
N GLN A 170 -38.69 -47.10 6.64
CA GLN A 170 -37.76 -46.89 5.52
C GLN A 170 -37.77 -45.44 5.03
N SER A 171 -38.94 -44.80 4.97
CA SER A 171 -39.07 -43.39 4.57
C SER A 171 -38.38 -42.45 5.56
N ILE A 172 -38.53 -42.67 6.87
CA ILE A 172 -37.83 -41.91 7.92
C ILE A 172 -36.31 -42.12 7.81
N GLU A 173 -35.85 -43.35 7.64
CA GLU A 173 -34.42 -43.64 7.51
C GLU A 173 -33.82 -43.00 6.25
N HIS A 174 -34.58 -42.99 5.16
CA HIS A 174 -34.18 -42.33 3.91
C HIS A 174 -34.02 -40.82 4.10
N GLU A 175 -35.02 -40.12 4.66
CA GLU A 175 -34.94 -38.68 4.91
C GLU A 175 -33.80 -38.33 5.88
N ARG A 176 -33.54 -39.15 6.90
CA ARG A 176 -32.38 -38.98 7.79
C ARG A 176 -31.04 -39.10 7.07
N LYS A 177 -30.92 -40.02 6.10
CA LYS A 177 -29.72 -40.15 5.25
C LYS A 177 -29.55 -38.94 4.35
N GLU A 178 -30.64 -38.38 3.84
CA GLU A 178 -30.61 -37.16 3.03
C GLU A 178 -30.15 -35.94 3.85
N VAL A 179 -30.62 -35.77 5.09
CA VAL A 179 -30.12 -34.72 6.01
C VAL A 179 -28.61 -34.87 6.25
N GLN A 180 -28.13 -36.09 6.50
CA GLN A 180 -26.69 -36.35 6.67
C GLN A 180 -25.88 -36.00 5.41
N ALA A 181 -26.39 -36.36 4.22
CA ALA A 181 -25.75 -36.03 2.96
C ALA A 181 -25.69 -34.50 2.73
N LEU A 182 -26.78 -33.78 3.04
CA LEU A 182 -26.82 -32.32 2.97
C LEU A 182 -25.79 -31.69 3.91
N GLU A 183 -25.67 -32.16 5.15
CA GLU A 183 -24.68 -31.65 6.09
C GLU A 183 -23.24 -31.87 5.61
N GLU A 184 -22.94 -33.05 5.07
CA GLU A 184 -21.61 -33.36 4.54
C GLU A 184 -21.26 -32.49 3.33
N GLN A 185 -22.22 -32.30 2.43
CA GLN A 185 -22.07 -31.41 1.28
C GLN A 185 -21.81 -29.97 1.75
N TRP A 186 -22.62 -29.46 2.68
CA TRP A 186 -22.45 -28.11 3.22
C TRP A 186 -21.11 -27.94 3.92
N LYS A 187 -20.64 -28.92 4.71
CA LYS A 187 -19.31 -28.88 5.34
C LYS A 187 -18.20 -28.71 4.29
N GLN A 188 -18.29 -29.41 3.16
CA GLN A 188 -17.31 -29.29 2.08
C GLN A 188 -17.38 -27.91 1.40
N GLU A 189 -18.58 -27.44 1.07
CA GLU A 189 -18.79 -26.13 0.43
C GLU A 189 -18.38 -24.95 1.34
N LYS A 190 -18.65 -25.06 2.64
CA LYS A 190 -18.23 -24.08 3.66
C LYS A 190 -16.71 -23.99 3.75
N LEU A 191 -16.03 -25.14 3.77
CA LEU A 191 -14.57 -25.20 3.77
C LEU A 191 -13.96 -24.61 2.48
N ALA A 192 -14.57 -24.86 1.32
CA ALA A 192 -14.13 -24.28 0.05
C ALA A 192 -14.30 -22.75 0.05
N SER A 193 -15.49 -22.27 0.42
CA SER A 193 -15.80 -20.83 0.50
C SER A 193 -14.89 -20.10 1.50
N GLU A 194 -14.58 -20.73 2.64
CA GLU A 194 -13.65 -20.16 3.62
C GLU A 194 -12.21 -20.09 3.10
N LYS A 195 -11.76 -21.09 2.33
CA LYS A 195 -10.44 -21.04 1.69
C LYS A 195 -10.35 -19.89 0.70
N ASP A 196 -11.38 -19.69 -0.12
CA ASP A 196 -11.41 -18.61 -1.12
C ASP A 196 -11.41 -17.24 -0.44
N ILE A 197 -12.26 -17.03 0.58
CA ILE A 197 -12.27 -15.80 1.38
C ILE A 197 -10.90 -15.55 2.03
N ASN A 198 -10.28 -16.57 2.60
CA ASN A 198 -8.97 -16.46 3.24
C ASN A 198 -7.86 -16.13 2.24
N GLN A 199 -7.92 -16.70 1.03
CA GLN A 199 -6.97 -16.40 -0.03
C GLN A 199 -7.09 -14.93 -0.46
N VAL A 200 -8.31 -14.43 -0.70
CA VAL A 200 -8.51 -13.01 -1.05
C VAL A 200 -8.11 -12.08 0.11
N LYS A 201 -8.36 -12.47 1.37
CA LYS A 201 -7.88 -11.73 2.55
C LYS A 201 -6.35 -11.66 2.61
N LYS A 202 -5.65 -12.74 2.23
CA LYS A 202 -4.19 -12.76 2.13
C LYS A 202 -3.71 -11.80 1.03
N ASP A 203 -4.30 -11.86 -0.16
CA ASP A 203 -3.96 -10.97 -1.28
C ASP A 203 -4.19 -9.50 -0.91
N LEU A 204 -5.25 -9.21 -0.15
CA LEU A 204 -5.54 -7.87 0.37
C LEU A 204 -4.48 -7.39 1.37
N LYS A 205 -3.95 -8.28 2.22
CA LYS A 205 -2.84 -7.96 3.13
C LYS A 205 -1.57 -7.64 2.35
N GLU A 206 -1.26 -8.42 1.33
CA GLU A 206 -0.11 -8.19 0.45
C GLU A 206 -0.23 -6.87 -0.32
N ALA A 207 -1.40 -6.57 -0.88
CA ALA A 207 -1.67 -5.29 -1.55
C ALA A 207 -1.54 -4.09 -0.59
N ARG A 208 -2.01 -4.22 0.66
CA ARG A 208 -1.82 -3.19 1.70
C ARG A 208 -0.34 -2.98 2.06
N ALA A 209 0.43 -4.05 2.13
CA ALA A 209 1.87 -3.98 2.39
C ALA A 209 2.59 -3.23 1.25
N LYS A 210 2.32 -3.60 -0.01
CA LYS A 210 2.84 -2.90 -1.19
C LYS A 210 2.47 -1.42 -1.22
N LYS A 211 1.21 -1.07 -0.93
CA LYS A 211 0.78 0.33 -0.81
C LYS A 211 1.58 1.10 0.26
N ALA A 212 1.91 0.46 1.38
CA ALA A 212 2.71 1.09 2.42
C ALA A 212 4.18 1.29 1.97
N GLU A 213 4.74 0.37 1.20
CA GLU A 213 6.08 0.51 0.60
C GLU A 213 6.13 1.65 -0.40
N LEU A 214 5.16 1.75 -1.31
CA LEU A 214 5.07 2.86 -2.27
C LEU A 214 4.96 4.22 -1.58
N LYS A 215 4.16 4.32 -0.50
CA LYS A 215 4.10 5.55 0.31
C LYS A 215 5.44 5.90 0.95
N LYS A 216 6.21 4.91 1.39
CA LYS A 216 7.56 5.13 1.93
C LYS A 216 8.50 5.63 0.84
N MET A 217 8.47 5.04 -0.35
CA MET A 217 9.26 5.50 -1.50
C MET A 217 8.95 6.96 -1.85
N LEU A 218 7.67 7.32 -1.97
CA LEU A 218 7.27 8.72 -2.21
C LEU A 218 7.81 9.66 -1.13
N SER A 219 7.73 9.27 0.15
CA SER A 219 8.27 10.08 1.24
C SER A 219 9.80 10.21 1.21
N GLN A 220 10.51 9.24 0.64
CA GLN A 220 11.97 9.31 0.46
C GLN A 220 12.31 10.24 -0.70
N LEU A 221 11.60 10.15 -1.82
CA LEU A 221 11.75 11.07 -2.96
C LEU A 221 11.48 12.52 -2.55
N ASP A 222 10.44 12.76 -1.74
CA ASP A 222 10.14 14.10 -1.19
C ASP A 222 11.21 14.67 -0.26
N LYS A 223 12.01 13.80 0.38
CA LYS A 223 13.15 14.23 1.20
C LYS A 223 14.35 14.58 0.33
N LEU A 224 14.65 13.74 -0.66
CA LEU A 224 15.75 13.96 -1.61
C LEU A 224 15.58 15.28 -2.37
N ASP A 225 14.34 15.66 -2.72
CA ASP A 225 14.03 16.93 -3.39
C ASP A 225 14.31 18.17 -2.51
N LYS A 226 14.35 18.01 -1.18
CA LYS A 226 14.53 19.11 -0.21
C LYS A 226 15.93 19.18 0.40
N GLU A 227 16.74 18.14 0.22
CA GLU A 227 18.07 18.07 0.80
C GLU A 227 19.07 18.96 0.05
N ALA A 228 19.98 19.56 0.80
CA ALA A 228 21.10 20.31 0.23
C ALA A 228 22.04 19.34 -0.50
N VAL A 229 22.37 19.65 -1.76
CA VAL A 229 23.24 18.79 -2.57
C VAL A 229 24.61 19.45 -2.72
N MET A 230 25.65 18.69 -2.40
CA MET A 230 27.05 19.11 -2.51
C MET A 230 27.69 18.40 -3.70
N TYR A 231 28.13 19.17 -4.70
CA TYR A 231 28.90 18.68 -5.82
C TYR A 231 30.38 19.02 -5.62
N ARG A 232 31.24 18.02 -5.76
CA ARG A 232 32.70 18.20 -5.67
C ARG A 232 33.33 18.13 -7.05
N PHE A 233 34.07 19.17 -7.40
CA PHE A 233 34.85 19.29 -8.62
C PHE A 233 36.33 19.44 -8.29
N ASN A 234 37.20 19.16 -9.26
CA ASN A 234 38.65 19.31 -9.07
C ASN A 234 39.08 20.74 -8.70
N LEU A 235 38.28 21.74 -9.08
CA LEU A 235 38.55 23.17 -8.84
C LEU A 235 37.88 23.71 -7.57
N GLY A 236 36.96 22.96 -6.95
CA GLY A 236 36.12 23.49 -5.89
C GLY A 236 34.88 22.65 -5.56
N GLU A 237 34.10 23.12 -4.60
CA GLU A 237 32.81 22.53 -4.20
C GLU A 237 31.66 23.48 -4.53
N VAL A 238 30.50 22.92 -4.89
CA VAL A 238 29.26 23.67 -5.10
C VAL A 238 28.18 23.10 -4.20
N GLU A 239 27.61 23.94 -3.36
CA GLU A 239 26.49 23.64 -2.48
C GLU A 239 25.22 24.25 -3.07
N LEU A 240 24.25 23.40 -3.41
CA LEU A 240 22.92 23.81 -3.86
C LEU A 240 21.92 23.57 -2.74
N ARG A 241 21.14 24.60 -2.40
CA ARG A 241 20.04 24.51 -1.43
C ARG A 241 18.76 25.07 -2.01
N GLN A 242 17.63 24.48 -1.63
CA GLN A 242 16.32 25.01 -1.97
C GLN A 242 15.62 25.48 -0.69
N GLU A 243 15.51 26.79 -0.51
CA GLU A 243 14.83 27.42 0.63
C GLU A 243 13.60 28.18 0.13
N GLU A 244 12.41 27.86 0.64
CA GLU A 244 11.18 28.65 0.46
C GLU A 244 10.88 29.11 -0.98
N LYS A 245 11.27 28.30 -1.99
CA LYS A 245 11.14 28.51 -3.45
C LYS A 245 12.29 29.25 -4.15
N ALA A 246 13.34 29.65 -3.45
CA ALA A 246 14.59 30.13 -4.04
C ALA A 246 15.64 29.01 -4.09
N LYS A 247 16.37 28.91 -5.21
CA LYS A 247 17.56 28.07 -5.31
C LYS A 247 18.77 28.92 -4.92
N HIS A 248 19.45 28.54 -3.85
CA HIS A 248 20.71 29.14 -3.43
C HIS A 248 21.87 28.30 -3.92
N CYS A 249 22.87 28.94 -4.52
CA CYS A 249 24.09 28.29 -4.99
C CYS A 249 25.30 28.93 -4.32
N ARG A 250 26.09 28.13 -3.61
CA ARG A 250 27.35 28.56 -3.02
C ARG A 250 28.49 27.80 -3.68
N VAL A 251 29.45 28.51 -4.24
CA VAL A 251 30.64 27.94 -4.87
C VAL A 251 31.87 28.26 -4.03
N ILE A 252 32.66 27.23 -3.74
CA ILE A 252 33.91 27.31 -2.99
C ILE A 252 35.03 26.89 -3.94
N LEU A 253 35.88 27.82 -4.38
CA LEU A 253 37.04 27.54 -5.24
C LEU A 253 38.32 27.41 -4.41
N TYR A 254 39.16 26.43 -4.77
CA TYR A 254 40.48 26.23 -4.15
C TYR A 254 41.58 26.61 -5.13
N LYS A 255 42.45 27.56 -4.74
CA LYS A 255 43.59 27.98 -5.58
C LYS A 255 44.77 28.43 -4.71
N ASN A 256 45.93 27.80 -4.90
CA ASN A 256 47.20 28.19 -4.26
C ASN A 256 47.09 28.49 -2.75
N ASP A 257 46.54 27.54 -1.98
CA ASP A 257 46.29 27.64 -0.53
C ASP A 257 45.25 28.70 -0.09
N GLU A 258 44.63 29.40 -1.04
CA GLU A 258 43.52 30.32 -0.80
C GLU A 258 42.17 29.70 -1.18
N THR A 259 41.12 30.13 -0.48
CA THR A 259 39.74 29.70 -0.72
C THR A 259 38.89 30.91 -1.07
N TYR A 260 38.26 30.87 -2.23
CA TYR A 260 37.34 31.91 -2.70
C TYR A 260 35.92 31.40 -2.62
N GLN A 261 35.00 32.24 -2.13
CA GLN A 261 33.60 31.87 -1.98
C GLN A 261 32.70 32.83 -2.74
N PHE A 262 31.82 32.27 -3.55
CA PHE A 262 30.80 32.99 -4.31
C PHE A 262 29.41 32.46 -3.92
N SER A 263 28.44 33.36 -3.83
CA SER A 263 27.04 33.01 -3.53
C SER A 263 26.14 33.64 -4.58
N TYR A 264 25.22 32.85 -5.12
CA TYR A 264 24.23 33.21 -6.13
C TYR A 264 22.81 32.89 -5.63
#